data_AF-E8V7I7-F1
#
_entry.id   AF-E8V7I7-F1
#
_cell.length_a   1.000
_cell.length_b   1.000
_cell.length_c   1.000
_cell.angle_alpha   90.00
_cell.angle_beta   90.00
_cell.angle_gamma   90.00
#
_symmetry.space_group_name_H-M   'P 1'
#
loop_
_entity.id
_entity.type
_entity.pdbx_description
1 polymer ?
#
loop_
_entity_poly.entity_id
_entity_poly.type
_entity_poly.pdbx_seq_one_letter_code
_entity_poly.pdbx_strand_id
1 'polypeptide(L)'
;MKKILLATVLGCCALGAAAQTMSTTHMTQEKDKQGAALPSPRMETSAMLGKAKITISYGSPSIKGREMSTLVPTGKIWRLGANEATSLTSSGDLMIGTQHVPAGSYTLFIMPTETGWMLAINKQTGQWGLTYDESQDLGRTPLKSATLPSSQEKLSISIEDIKGGMGQLHIKWGTVNASTMIMAH
;
A
#
# COMPACT_ATOMS: atom_id res chain seq x y z
N MET A 1 -27.11 27.42 67.49
CA MET A 1 -28.38 28.16 67.32
C MET A 1 -29.29 27.35 66.42
N LYS A 2 -30.48 27.00 66.92
CA LYS A 2 -31.73 26.56 66.25
C LYS A 2 -31.61 25.38 65.24
N LYS A 3 -31.95 24.14 65.63
CA LYS A 3 -33.31 23.53 65.78
C LYS A 3 -33.72 22.80 64.49
N ILE A 4 -33.92 21.47 64.49
CA ILE A 4 -35.21 20.71 64.34
C ILE A 4 -34.91 19.54 63.39
N LEU A 5 -35.47 18.32 63.45
CA LEU A 5 -36.24 17.55 64.42
C LEU A 5 -36.34 16.13 63.81
N LEU A 6 -36.34 15.12 64.67
CA LEU A 6 -36.54 13.71 64.37
C LEU A 6 -38.01 13.38 64.05
N ALA A 7 -38.20 12.24 63.38
CA ALA A 7 -39.29 11.26 63.55
C ALA A 7 -40.42 11.16 62.48
N THR A 8 -40.29 10.10 61.67
CA THR A 8 -41.19 8.91 61.57
C THR A 8 -42.67 9.07 61.19
N VAL A 9 -43.05 8.47 60.05
CA VAL A 9 -44.37 7.86 59.72
C VAL A 9 -44.06 6.75 58.68
N LEU A 10 -44.18 5.43 58.90
CA LEU A 10 -45.27 4.52 59.29
C LEU A 10 -46.32 4.25 58.18
N GLY A 11 -46.52 2.96 57.83
CA GLY A 11 -47.72 2.45 57.13
C GLY A 11 -47.47 2.06 55.66
N CYS A 12 -47.12 0.81 55.30
CA CYS A 12 -47.87 -0.46 55.34
C CYS A 12 -48.83 -0.68 54.15
N CYS A 13 -48.48 -1.67 53.32
CA CYS A 13 -49.30 -2.49 52.41
C CYS A 13 -50.08 -1.76 51.29
N ALA A 14 -50.17 -2.21 50.04
CA ALA A 14 -50.23 -3.59 49.55
C ALA A 14 -50.12 -3.64 48.01
N LEU A 15 -49.91 -4.86 47.49
CA LEU A 15 -50.11 -5.34 46.11
C LEU A 15 -49.20 -4.78 44.99
N GLY A 16 -48.33 -5.66 44.50
CA GLY A 16 -47.65 -5.51 43.22
C GLY A 16 -46.58 -6.58 43.01
N ALA A 17 -46.98 -7.84 42.80
CA ALA A 17 -46.07 -8.87 42.35
C ALA A 17 -45.75 -8.65 40.86
N ALA A 18 -44.74 -7.83 40.57
CA ALA A 18 -44.10 -7.77 39.25
C ALA A 18 -42.83 -8.61 39.31
N ALA A 19 -42.89 -9.84 38.79
CA ALA A 19 -41.72 -10.65 38.52
C ALA A 19 -40.91 -9.99 37.41
N GLN A 20 -39.85 -9.28 37.77
CA GLN A 20 -38.87 -8.77 36.80
C GLN A 20 -37.91 -9.90 36.45
N THR A 21 -38.03 -10.39 35.22
CA THR A 21 -37.07 -11.29 34.59
C THR A 21 -35.72 -10.58 34.47
N MET A 22 -34.71 -11.01 35.23
CA MET A 22 -33.33 -10.63 34.96
C MET A 22 -32.91 -11.28 33.65
N SER A 23 -32.86 -10.49 32.57
CA SER A 23 -32.18 -10.92 31.35
C SER A 23 -30.68 -10.83 31.60
N THR A 24 -30.04 -11.97 31.88
CA THR A 24 -28.59 -12.12 31.72
C THR A 24 -28.29 -11.96 30.23
N THR A 25 -27.90 -10.76 29.83
CA THR A 25 -27.19 -10.57 28.56
C THR A 25 -25.83 -11.25 28.71
N HIS A 26 -25.76 -12.52 28.33
CA HIS A 26 -24.48 -13.15 28.03
C HIS A 26 -23.89 -12.36 26.87
N MET A 27 -22.91 -11.52 27.19
CA MET A 27 -21.97 -10.96 26.24
C MET A 27 -21.23 -12.15 25.60
N THR A 28 -21.75 -12.63 24.47
CA THR A 28 -20.97 -13.47 23.57
C THR A 28 -19.85 -12.58 23.06
N GLN A 29 -18.65 -12.74 23.61
CA GLN A 29 -17.44 -12.27 22.95
C GLN A 29 -17.33 -13.04 21.63
N GLU A 30 -17.87 -12.45 20.56
CA GLU A 30 -17.41 -12.74 19.20
C GLU A 30 -15.94 -12.36 19.16
N LYS A 31 -15.11 -13.37 19.39
CA LYS A 31 -13.67 -13.30 19.18
C LYS A 31 -13.50 -13.17 17.66
N ASP A 32 -13.43 -11.93 17.19
CA ASP A 32 -13.02 -11.59 15.83
C ASP A 32 -11.83 -12.48 15.47
N LYS A 33 -12.01 -13.34 14.47
CA LYS A 33 -10.91 -13.97 13.78
C LYS A 33 -10.14 -12.83 13.12
N GLN A 34 -9.11 -12.32 13.79
CA GLN A 34 -8.04 -11.58 13.14
C GLN A 34 -7.58 -12.42 11.94
N GLY A 35 -8.02 -12.05 10.74
CA GLY A 35 -7.51 -12.61 9.51
C GLY A 35 -6.00 -12.43 9.54
N ALA A 36 -5.26 -13.53 9.38
CA ALA A 36 -3.80 -13.48 9.34
C ALA A 36 -3.37 -12.40 8.35
N ALA A 37 -2.48 -11.50 8.77
CA ALA A 37 -1.96 -10.47 7.88
C ALA A 37 -1.40 -11.15 6.62
N LEU A 38 -1.90 -10.75 5.44
CA LEU A 38 -1.46 -11.33 4.18
C LEU A 38 0.07 -11.25 4.10
N PRO A 39 0.79 -12.30 3.66
CA PRO A 39 2.26 -12.31 3.60
C PRO A 39 2.87 -11.17 2.79
N SER A 40 2.09 -10.55 1.91
CA SER A 40 2.46 -9.38 1.11
C SER A 40 1.24 -8.47 1.01
N PRO A 41 1.02 -7.56 1.98
CA PRO A 41 -0.14 -6.69 1.98
C PRO A 41 -0.15 -5.81 0.74
N ARG A 42 -1.35 -5.48 0.24
CA ARG A 42 -1.53 -4.48 -0.80
C ARG A 42 -1.32 -3.10 -0.21
N MET A 43 -0.45 -2.32 -0.83
CA MET A 43 -0.13 -0.95 -0.47
C MET A 43 -0.50 -0.03 -1.62
N GLU A 44 -0.72 1.24 -1.29
CA GLU A 44 -1.00 2.29 -2.26
C GLU A 44 -0.14 3.51 -1.97
N THR A 45 0.36 4.14 -3.03
CA THR A 45 0.96 5.48 -3.01
C THR A 45 0.12 6.38 -3.89
N SER A 46 -0.25 7.55 -3.37
CA SER A 46 -0.88 8.60 -4.16
C SER A 46 -0.07 9.88 -4.02
N ALA A 47 0.18 10.55 -5.15
CA ALA A 47 0.86 11.85 -5.20
C ALA A 47 0.13 12.79 -6.16
N MET A 48 0.29 14.08 -5.95
CA MET A 48 -0.15 15.12 -6.88
C MET A 48 1.09 15.78 -7.46
N LEU A 49 1.31 15.64 -8.77
CA LEU A 49 2.36 16.34 -9.48
C LEU A 49 1.70 17.38 -10.38
N GLY A 50 1.84 18.66 -10.02
CA GLY A 50 1.11 19.74 -10.67
C GLY A 50 -0.40 19.55 -10.46
N LYS A 51 -1.13 19.25 -11.54
CA LYS A 51 -2.58 18.94 -11.50
C LYS A 51 -2.89 17.45 -11.69
N ALA A 52 -1.89 16.63 -11.98
CA ALA A 52 -2.08 15.21 -12.25
C ALA A 52 -2.03 14.40 -10.95
N LYS A 53 -3.09 13.62 -10.70
CA LYS A 53 -3.11 12.62 -9.65
C LYS A 53 -2.47 11.35 -10.16
N ILE A 54 -1.46 10.87 -9.43
CA ILE A 54 -0.78 9.62 -9.72
C ILE A 54 -1.04 8.66 -8.57
N THR A 55 -1.45 7.45 -8.89
CA THR A 55 -1.70 6.38 -7.92
C THR A 55 -0.94 5.13 -8.34
N ILE A 56 -0.16 4.57 -7.42
CA ILE A 56 0.54 3.29 -7.60
C ILE A 56 0.02 2.31 -6.56
N SER A 57 -0.58 1.22 -7.01
CA SER A 57 -1.05 0.13 -6.14
C SER A 57 -0.14 -1.08 -6.35
N TYR A 58 0.39 -1.65 -5.26
CA TYR A 58 1.41 -2.69 -5.33
C TYR A 58 1.33 -3.67 -4.15
N GLY A 59 1.75 -4.91 -4.35
CA GLY A 59 1.99 -5.84 -3.24
C GLY A 59 3.36 -5.58 -2.60
N SER A 60 3.43 -5.53 -1.27
CA SER A 60 4.65 -5.28 -0.50
C SER A 60 5.24 -6.58 0.09
N PRO A 61 6.05 -7.36 -0.66
CA PRO A 61 6.71 -8.55 -0.14
C PRO A 61 7.80 -8.23 0.88
N SER A 62 8.07 -9.22 1.73
CA SER A 62 9.17 -9.24 2.70
C SER A 62 10.35 -10.09 2.21
N ILE A 63 11.58 -9.71 2.54
CA ILE A 63 12.79 -10.47 2.21
C ILE A 63 12.81 -11.79 2.98
N LYS A 64 12.49 -11.77 4.28
CA LYS A 64 12.48 -12.93 5.19
C LYS A 64 13.80 -13.70 5.19
N GLY A 65 14.93 -12.99 5.22
CA GLY A 65 16.27 -13.58 5.25
C GLY A 65 16.72 -14.26 3.95
N ARG A 66 15.98 -14.08 2.85
CA ARG A 66 16.37 -14.60 1.52
C ARG A 66 17.32 -13.63 0.82
N GLU A 67 18.22 -14.16 0.01
CA GLU A 67 19.10 -13.35 -0.83
C GLU A 67 18.30 -12.63 -1.93
N MET A 68 18.56 -11.35 -2.15
CA MET A 68 17.84 -10.54 -3.15
C MET A 68 17.92 -11.11 -4.56
N SER A 69 19.05 -11.72 -4.94
CA SER A 69 19.25 -12.37 -6.25
C SER A 69 18.31 -13.57 -6.48
N THR A 70 17.84 -14.22 -5.41
CA THR A 70 16.85 -15.31 -5.49
C THR A 70 15.42 -14.78 -5.67
N LEU A 71 15.17 -13.54 -5.22
CA LEU A 71 13.87 -12.88 -5.31
C LEU A 71 13.69 -12.17 -6.64
N VAL A 72 14.78 -11.59 -7.15
CA VAL A 72 14.80 -10.81 -8.39
C VAL A 72 16.02 -11.20 -9.22
N PRO A 73 15.88 -12.19 -10.13
CA PRO A 73 16.99 -12.66 -10.95
C PRO A 73 17.46 -11.60 -11.96
N THR A 74 18.77 -11.40 -12.06
CA THR A 74 19.38 -10.49 -13.04
C THR A 74 19.04 -10.89 -14.48
N GLY A 75 18.77 -9.90 -15.33
CA GLY A 75 18.46 -10.09 -16.75
C GLY A 75 17.06 -10.64 -17.04
N LYS A 76 16.22 -10.81 -16.02
CA LYS A 76 14.83 -11.26 -16.18
C LYS A 76 13.86 -10.18 -15.76
N ILE A 77 12.78 -10.04 -16.54
CA ILE A 77 11.65 -9.22 -16.13
C ILE A 77 11.04 -9.81 -14.86
N TRP A 78 10.80 -8.96 -13.89
CA TRP A 78 10.24 -9.33 -12.60
C TRP A 78 8.99 -8.51 -12.33
N ARG A 79 7.99 -9.19 -11.74
CA ARG A 79 6.80 -8.53 -11.22
C ARG A 79 7.23 -7.54 -10.15
N LEU A 80 6.95 -6.25 -10.29
CA LEU A 80 7.37 -5.28 -9.28
C LEU A 80 6.50 -5.44 -8.01
N GLY A 81 6.79 -6.40 -7.13
CA GLY A 81 6.00 -6.68 -5.92
C GLY A 81 5.52 -8.13 -5.81
N ALA A 82 4.31 -8.32 -5.27
CA ALA A 82 3.71 -9.65 -5.10
C ALA A 82 2.21 -9.64 -5.41
N ASN A 83 1.69 -10.83 -5.77
CA ASN A 83 0.30 -11.13 -6.14
C ASN A 83 -0.13 -10.41 -7.44
N GLU A 84 -1.18 -9.58 -7.37
CA GLU A 84 -1.66 -8.76 -8.48
C GLU A 84 -0.57 -7.82 -8.98
N ALA A 85 -0.60 -7.51 -10.28
CA ALA A 85 0.39 -6.64 -10.87
C ALA A 85 0.41 -5.25 -10.20
N THR A 86 1.58 -4.62 -10.20
CA THR A 86 1.70 -3.25 -9.71
C THR A 86 1.13 -2.31 -10.74
N SER A 87 0.03 -1.65 -10.38
CA SER A 87 -0.66 -0.75 -11.29
C SER A 87 -0.22 0.68 -11.05
N LEU A 88 -0.04 1.41 -12.13
CA LEU A 88 0.13 2.86 -12.18
C LEU A 88 -1.13 3.43 -12.82
N THR A 89 -1.78 4.38 -12.18
CA THR A 89 -2.87 5.17 -12.77
C THR A 89 -2.52 6.64 -12.67
N SER A 90 -2.69 7.38 -13.77
CA SER A 90 -2.45 8.81 -13.84
C SER A 90 -3.63 9.52 -14.48
N SER A 91 -4.04 10.65 -13.89
CA SER A 91 -5.07 11.52 -14.47
C SER A 91 -4.53 12.48 -15.54
N GLY A 92 -3.21 12.53 -15.74
CA GLY A 92 -2.53 13.38 -16.72
C GLY A 92 -1.36 12.67 -17.38
N ASP A 93 -0.83 13.27 -18.43
CA ASP A 93 0.34 12.74 -19.14
C ASP A 93 1.57 12.86 -18.25
N LEU A 94 2.41 11.82 -18.28
CA LEU A 94 3.61 11.74 -17.48
C LEU A 94 4.86 11.60 -18.36
N MET A 95 5.95 12.15 -17.87
CA MET A 95 7.30 11.74 -18.26
C MET A 95 7.90 10.91 -17.13
N ILE A 96 8.13 9.62 -17.38
CA ILE A 96 8.78 8.72 -16.42
C ILE A 96 10.16 8.35 -16.96
N GLY A 97 11.20 8.95 -16.37
CA GLY A 97 12.54 8.91 -16.93
C GLY A 97 12.55 9.44 -18.37
N THR A 98 12.78 8.55 -19.34
CA THR A 98 12.77 8.88 -20.77
C THR A 98 11.46 8.55 -21.49
N GLN A 99 10.45 8.03 -20.79
CA GLN A 99 9.21 7.52 -21.40
C GLN A 99 8.06 8.51 -21.25
N HIS A 100 7.46 8.88 -22.37
CA HIS A 100 6.16 9.55 -22.40
C HIS A 100 5.05 8.53 -22.12
N VAL A 101 4.26 8.80 -21.09
CA VAL A 101 3.16 7.93 -20.64
C VAL A 101 1.87 8.74 -20.64
N PRO A 102 1.00 8.53 -21.64
CA PRO A 102 -0.29 9.21 -21.67
C PRO A 102 -1.12 8.92 -20.42
N ALA A 103 -2.00 9.83 -20.04
CA ALA A 103 -2.98 9.62 -18.96
C ALA A 103 -3.71 8.28 -19.14
N GLY A 104 -3.88 7.54 -18.04
CA GLY A 104 -4.47 6.20 -18.08
C GLY A 104 -3.90 5.26 -17.02
N SER A 105 -4.12 3.96 -17.23
CA SER A 105 -3.68 2.89 -16.35
C SER A 105 -2.69 1.96 -17.05
N TYR A 106 -1.65 1.58 -16.33
CA TYR A 106 -0.54 0.76 -16.80
C TYR A 106 -0.11 -0.22 -15.72
N THR A 107 0.67 -1.21 -16.12
CA THR A 107 1.39 -2.08 -15.21
C THR A 107 2.87 -1.74 -15.19
N LEU A 108 3.48 -1.77 -14.02
CA LEU A 108 4.91 -1.60 -13.83
C LEU A 108 5.59 -2.96 -13.60
N PHE A 109 6.64 -3.21 -14.38
CA PHE A 109 7.59 -4.30 -14.18
C PHE A 109 8.99 -3.73 -14.05
N ILE A 110 9.90 -4.51 -13.46
CA ILE A 110 11.29 -4.10 -13.33
C ILE A 110 12.21 -5.26 -13.72
N MET A 111 13.36 -4.93 -14.29
CA MET A 111 14.38 -5.91 -14.68
C MET A 111 15.73 -5.43 -14.15
N PRO A 112 16.37 -6.16 -13.22
CA PRO A 112 17.75 -5.89 -12.87
C PRO A 112 18.66 -6.15 -14.07
N THR A 113 19.61 -5.26 -14.30
CA THR A 113 20.69 -5.42 -15.29
C THR A 113 22.02 -5.61 -14.57
N GLU A 114 23.10 -5.83 -15.32
CA GLU A 114 24.43 -5.95 -14.72
C GLU A 114 24.87 -4.70 -13.95
N THR A 115 24.43 -3.52 -14.40
CA THR A 115 24.87 -2.21 -13.87
C THR A 115 23.76 -1.39 -13.22
N GLY A 116 22.52 -1.91 -13.16
CA GLY A 116 21.40 -1.15 -12.64
C GLY A 116 20.05 -1.85 -12.80
N TRP A 117 19.02 -1.07 -13.14
CA TRP A 117 17.66 -1.55 -13.25
C TRP A 117 16.94 -0.87 -14.42
N MET A 118 16.02 -1.59 -15.05
CA MET A 118 15.12 -1.05 -16.06
C MET A 118 13.69 -1.13 -15.52
N LEU A 119 12.96 -0.03 -15.60
CA LEU A 119 11.51 0.01 -15.40
C LEU A 119 10.84 -0.19 -16.75
N ALA A 120 9.96 -1.18 -16.85
CA ALA A 120 9.09 -1.38 -18.00
C ALA A 120 7.67 -0.94 -17.67
N ILE A 121 7.07 -0.17 -18.58
CA ILE A 121 5.70 0.36 -18.47
C ILE A 121 4.88 -0.37 -19.51
N ASN A 122 3.92 -1.17 -19.06
CA ASN A 122 3.16 -2.08 -19.90
C ASN A 122 1.69 -1.66 -19.96
N LYS A 123 1.08 -1.72 -21.15
CA LYS A 123 -0.31 -1.31 -21.43
C LYS A 123 -1.34 -2.32 -20.95
N GLN A 124 -0.95 -3.58 -20.74
CA GLN A 124 -1.84 -4.59 -20.16
C GLN A 124 -2.11 -4.24 -18.70
N THR A 125 -3.37 -4.34 -18.28
CA THR A 125 -3.81 -4.05 -16.90
C THR A 125 -4.73 -5.15 -16.38
N GLY A 126 -4.83 -5.25 -15.04
CA GLY A 126 -5.72 -6.20 -14.36
C GLY A 126 -5.25 -7.66 -14.36
N GLN A 127 -4.12 -7.97 -15.00
CA GLN A 127 -3.55 -9.31 -15.01
C GLN A 127 -2.87 -9.67 -13.68
N TRP A 128 -2.71 -10.96 -13.45
CA TRP A 128 -1.85 -11.47 -12.39
C TRP A 128 -0.40 -11.04 -12.64
N GLY A 129 0.34 -10.67 -11.59
CA GLY A 129 1.66 -10.04 -11.74
C GLY A 129 2.71 -10.89 -12.45
N LEU A 130 2.49 -12.20 -12.60
CA LEU A 130 3.40 -13.10 -13.33
C LEU A 130 3.13 -13.16 -14.84
N THR A 131 2.00 -12.66 -15.31
CA THR A 131 1.69 -12.57 -16.73
C THR A 131 2.37 -11.34 -17.32
N TYR A 132 3.24 -11.56 -18.30
CA TYR A 132 3.98 -10.50 -18.98
C TYR A 132 4.00 -10.76 -20.48
N ASP A 133 3.61 -9.74 -21.25
CA ASP A 133 3.70 -9.70 -22.71
C ASP A 133 4.50 -8.45 -23.12
N GLU A 134 5.71 -8.67 -23.63
CA GLU A 134 6.62 -7.62 -24.06
C GLU A 134 6.06 -6.77 -25.21
N SER A 135 5.16 -7.32 -26.05
CA SER A 135 4.51 -6.56 -27.12
C SER A 135 3.57 -5.47 -26.59
N GLN A 136 3.17 -5.58 -25.32
CA GLN A 136 2.37 -4.58 -24.62
C GLN A 136 3.20 -3.51 -23.92
N ASP A 137 4.53 -3.59 -23.95
CA ASP A 137 5.37 -2.52 -23.40
C ASP A 137 5.10 -1.22 -24.17
N LEU A 138 4.70 -0.18 -23.44
CA LEU A 138 4.73 1.19 -23.93
C LEU A 138 6.17 1.65 -24.11
N GLY A 139 7.04 1.23 -23.20
CA GLY A 139 8.46 1.52 -23.25
C GLY A 139 9.18 1.13 -21.96
N ARG A 140 10.49 1.38 -21.95
CA ARG A 140 11.37 1.07 -20.82
C ARG A 140 12.30 2.24 -20.53
N THR A 141 12.51 2.55 -19.26
CA THR A 141 13.49 3.57 -18.82
C THR A 141 14.48 2.97 -17.84
N PRO A 142 15.77 3.36 -17.88
CA PRO A 142 16.69 3.05 -16.81
C PRO A 142 16.25 3.70 -15.49
N LEU A 143 16.52 3.02 -14.39
CA LEU A 143 16.47 3.56 -13.04
C LEU A 143 17.89 3.75 -12.51
N LYS A 144 18.11 4.84 -11.78
CA LYS A 144 19.31 5.02 -10.97
C LYS A 144 19.27 4.05 -9.80
N SER A 145 20.39 3.41 -9.49
CA SER A 145 20.52 2.53 -8.32
C SER A 145 21.36 3.21 -7.26
N ALA A 146 20.85 3.26 -6.03
CA ALA A 146 21.60 3.71 -4.86
C ALA A 146 21.52 2.67 -3.74
N THR A 147 22.58 2.61 -2.92
CA THR A 147 22.62 1.74 -1.74
C THR A 147 22.04 2.47 -0.53
N LEU A 148 21.10 1.84 0.16
CA LEU A 148 20.52 2.31 1.41
C LEU A 148 21.47 2.06 2.59
N PRO A 149 21.47 2.94 3.62
CA PRO A 149 22.34 2.80 4.78
C PRO A 149 21.96 1.60 5.67
N SER A 150 20.73 1.10 5.55
CA SER A 150 20.25 -0.10 6.23
C SER A 150 19.29 -0.88 5.33
N SER A 151 19.20 -2.19 5.56
CA SER A 151 18.31 -3.06 4.77
C SER A 151 16.84 -2.80 5.12
N GLN A 152 16.01 -2.61 4.10
CA GLN A 152 14.57 -2.45 4.21
C GLN A 152 13.85 -3.78 3.96
N GLU A 153 13.23 -4.32 5.02
CA GLU A 153 12.61 -5.65 4.98
C GLU A 153 11.44 -5.77 3.98
N LYS A 154 10.61 -4.73 3.89
CA LYS A 154 9.43 -4.70 3.02
C LYS A 154 9.70 -3.85 1.79
N LEU A 155 9.24 -4.30 0.63
CA LEU A 155 9.26 -3.47 -0.58
C LEU A 155 8.35 -2.25 -0.39
N SER A 156 8.86 -1.05 -0.69
CA SER A 156 8.05 0.16 -0.79
C SER A 156 8.25 0.83 -2.14
N ILE A 157 7.17 1.45 -2.62
CA ILE A 157 7.18 2.35 -3.76
C ILE A 157 6.69 3.68 -3.24
N SER A 158 7.34 4.79 -3.60
CA SER A 158 6.94 6.12 -3.16
C SER A 158 7.26 7.15 -4.24
N ILE A 159 6.51 8.25 -4.27
CA ILE A 159 6.82 9.42 -5.10
C ILE A 159 7.20 10.55 -4.14
N GLU A 160 8.42 11.03 -4.24
CA GLU A 160 8.87 12.26 -3.58
C GLU A 160 8.49 13.44 -4.46
N ASP A 161 7.63 14.33 -3.95
CA ASP A 161 7.22 15.53 -4.68
C ASP A 161 8.37 16.54 -4.75
N ILE A 162 8.59 17.07 -5.95
CA ILE A 162 9.52 18.14 -6.26
C ILE A 162 8.71 19.30 -6.82
N LYS A 163 9.14 20.53 -6.56
CA LYS A 163 8.40 21.71 -7.04
C LYS A 163 8.22 21.70 -8.56
N GLY A 164 7.08 22.22 -9.03
CA GLY A 164 6.81 22.42 -10.45
C GLY A 164 6.27 21.21 -11.20
N GLY A 165 5.57 20.29 -10.51
CA GLY A 165 5.00 19.09 -11.14
C GLY A 165 6.02 18.00 -11.45
N MET A 166 7.19 18.11 -10.83
CA MET A 166 8.24 17.09 -10.88
C MET A 166 8.18 16.24 -9.63
N GLY A 167 8.70 15.04 -9.70
CA GLY A 167 8.87 14.18 -8.55
C GLY A 167 9.94 13.15 -8.83
N GLN A 168 10.29 12.38 -7.81
CA GLN A 168 11.16 11.22 -7.94
C GLN A 168 10.43 9.97 -7.49
N LEU A 169 10.29 9.01 -8.40
CA LEU A 169 9.80 7.68 -8.09
C LEU A 169 10.92 6.90 -7.42
N HIS A 170 10.63 6.29 -6.27
CA HIS A 170 11.53 5.41 -5.54
C HIS A 170 10.93 4.03 -5.39
N ILE A 171 11.75 3.01 -5.61
CA ILE A 171 11.47 1.61 -5.33
C ILE A 171 12.56 1.14 -4.36
N LYS A 172 12.18 0.88 -3.11
CA LYS A 172 13.12 0.52 -2.04
C LYS A 172 12.86 -0.90 -1.57
N TRP A 173 13.88 -1.74 -1.57
CA TRP A 173 13.82 -3.09 -1.01
C TRP A 173 15.22 -3.62 -0.71
N GLY A 174 15.40 -4.21 0.47
CA GLY A 174 16.72 -4.59 0.96
C GLY A 174 17.62 -3.36 1.06
N THR A 175 18.83 -3.46 0.53
CA THR A 175 19.77 -2.33 0.50
C THR A 175 19.66 -1.49 -0.77
N VAL A 176 18.66 -1.71 -1.63
CA VAL A 176 18.52 -1.04 -2.92
C VAL A 176 17.46 0.06 -2.85
N ASN A 177 17.78 1.22 -3.43
CA ASN A 177 16.85 2.26 -3.84
C ASN A 177 17.00 2.48 -5.34
N ALA A 178 16.07 1.96 -6.13
CA ALA A 178 15.99 2.22 -7.56
C ALA A 178 15.08 3.44 -7.79
N SER A 179 15.54 4.45 -8.53
CA SER A 179 14.78 5.68 -8.72
C SER A 179 14.84 6.25 -10.12
N THR A 180 13.79 6.99 -10.51
CA THR A 180 13.76 7.79 -11.73
C THR A 180 12.92 9.03 -11.53
N MET A 181 13.15 10.04 -12.37
CA MET A 181 12.32 11.24 -12.36
C MET A 181 10.93 10.91 -12.92
N ILE A 182 9.92 11.52 -12.33
CA ILE A 182 8.55 11.52 -12.83
C ILE A 182 8.10 12.98 -12.95
N MET A 183 7.48 13.37 -14.05
CA MET A 183 6.96 14.72 -14.25
C MET A 183 5.56 14.62 -14.84
N ALA A 184 4.64 15.46 -14.37
CA ALA A 184 3.34 15.63 -14.99
C ALA A 184 3.35 16.84 -15.94
N HIS A 185 2.70 16.67 -17.09
CA HIS A 185 2.48 17.74 -18.08
C HIS A 185 1.11 18.39 -17.92
#